data_AF-A0A9P0L6J5-F1
#
_entry.id   AF-A0A9P0L6J5-F1
#
_cell.length_a   1.000
_cell.length_b   1.000
_cell.length_c   1.000
_cell.angle_alpha   90.00
_cell.angle_beta   90.00
_cell.angle_gamma   90.00
#
_symmetry.space_group_name_H-M   'P 1'
#
loop_
_entity.id
_entity.type
_entity.pdbx_description
1 polymer ?
#
loop_
_entity_poly.entity_id
_entity_poly.type
_entity_poly.pdbx_seq_one_letter_code
_entity_poly.pdbx_strand_id
1 'polypeptide(L)' 'MIGNPTNFQHTGHIGSRDVEIPGEQLIALQNQMKSKGGYETTYKVV' A
#
# COMPACT_ATOMS: atom_id res chain seq x y z
N MET A 1 20.84 18.95 -0.19
CA MET A 1 19.77 18.59 -1.13
C MET A 1 19.02 17.42 -0.51
N ILE A 2 17.71 17.52 -0.33
CA ILE A 2 16.87 16.43 0.20
C ILE A 2 16.50 15.56 -1.03
N GLY A 3 16.79 14.26 -0.97
CA GLY A 3 16.55 13.34 -2.09
C GLY A 3 15.06 13.20 -2.44
N ASN A 4 14.76 12.53 -3.55
CA ASN A 4 13.39 12.25 -3.96
C ASN A 4 12.69 11.36 -2.91
N PRO A 5 11.38 11.52 -2.66
CA PRO A 5 10.65 10.66 -1.73
C PRO A 5 10.68 9.21 -2.22
N THR A 6 10.99 8.25 -1.35
CA THR A 6 11.10 6.82 -1.70
C THR A 6 10.17 5.91 -0.91
N ASN A 7 9.44 6.43 0.09
CA ASN A 7 8.54 5.65 0.94
C ASN A 7 7.06 6.05 0.72
N PHE A 8 6.51 5.63 -0.42
CA PHE A 8 5.10 5.85 -0.73
C PHE A 8 4.24 4.78 -0.06
N GLN A 9 3.71 5.11 1.12
CA GLN A 9 2.76 4.26 1.84
C GLN A 9 1.33 4.61 1.43
N HIS A 10 0.60 3.62 0.92
CA HIS A 10 -0.83 3.78 0.69
C HIS A 10 -1.56 3.62 2.04
N THR A 11 -2.31 4.64 2.43
CA THR A 11 -3.15 4.62 3.64
C THR A 11 -4.61 4.65 3.23
N GLY A 12 -5.46 3.97 4.01
CA GLY A 12 -6.90 3.87 3.77
C GLY A 12 -7.64 4.29 5.03
N HIS A 13 -8.72 5.04 4.86
CA HIS A 13 -9.62 5.37 5.96
C HIS A 13 -10.63 4.23 6.12
N ILE A 14 -10.73 3.69 7.34
CA ILE A 14 -11.73 2.68 7.70
C ILE A 14 -12.74 3.37 8.63
N GLY A 15 -13.98 3.52 8.16
CA GLY A 15 -15.07 4.05 8.96
C GLY A 15 -15.61 3.01 9.94
N SER A 16 -16.38 3.43 10.94
CA SER A 16 -16.96 2.53 11.94
C SER A 16 -17.88 1.45 11.34
N ARG A 17 -18.51 1.74 10.19
CA ARG A 17 -19.35 0.78 9.44
C ARG A 17 -18.52 -0.24 8.65
N ASP A 18 -17.27 0.10 8.33
CA ASP A 18 -16.34 -0.76 7.61
C ASP A 18 -15.68 -1.80 8.54
N VAL A 19 -15.86 -1.68 9.85
CA VAL A 19 -15.41 -2.68 10.84
C VAL A 19 -16.23 -3.97 10.75
N GLU A 20 -17.45 -3.90 10.19
CA GLU A 20 -18.30 -5.06 9.93
C GLU A 20 -17.88 -5.85 8.67
N ILE A 21 -16.88 -5.36 7.93
CA ILE A 21 -16.32 -6.06 6.77
C ILE A 21 -15.75 -7.41 7.25
N PRO A 22 -16.19 -8.54 6.68
CA PRO A 22 -15.65 -9.86 7.01
C PRO A 22 -14.12 -9.87 6.86
N GLY A 23 -13.42 -10.54 7.78
CA GLY A 23 -11.94 -10.53 7.83
C GLY A 23 -11.25 -10.84 6.50
N GLU A 24 -11.82 -11.75 5.70
CA GLU A 24 -11.33 -12.09 4.35
C GLU A 24 -11.35 -10.91 3.37
N GLN A 25 -12.39 -10.07 3.42
CA GLN A 25 -12.50 -8.88 2.57
C GLN A 25 -11.51 -7.79 3.01
N LEU A 26 -11.26 -7.66 4.31
CA LEU A 26 -10.24 -6.75 4.83
C LEU A 26 -8.83 -7.17 4.40
N ILE A 27 -8.53 -8.48 4.42
CA ILE A 27 -7.26 -9.03 3.93
C ILE A 27 -7.09 -8.76 2.43
N ALA A 28 -8.14 -8.95 1.63
CA ALA A 28 -8.12 -8.66 0.20
C ALA A 28 -7.83 -7.17 -0.07
N LEU A 29 -8.49 -6.27 0.65
CA LEU A 29 -8.26 -4.82 0.57
C LEU A 29 -6.81 -4.47 0.93
N GLN A 30 -6.30 -4.96 2.06
CA GLN A 30 -4.92 -4.75 2.48
C GLN A 30 -3.91 -5.22 1.42
N ASN A 31 -4.17 -6.36 0.78
CA ASN A 31 -3.30 -6.88 -0.28
C ASN A 31 -3.31 -5.99 -1.54
N GLN A 32 -4.45 -5.39 -1.91
CA GLN A 32 -4.50 -4.39 -2.98
C GLN A 32 -3.73 -3.11 -2.64
N MET A 33 -3.69 -2.74 -1.36
CA MET A 33 -2.97 -1.56 -0.90
C MET A 33 -1.45 -1.74 -0.90
N LYS A 34 -0.96 -2.96 -0.70
CA LYS A 34 0.49 -3.27 -0.65
C LYS A 34 1.21 -3.07 -1.99
N SER A 35 0.54 -3.31 -3.12
CA SER A 35 1.20 -3.30 -4.44
C SER A 35 1.39 -1.92 -5.06
N LYS A 36 0.92 -0.85 -4.40
CA LYS A 36 0.98 0.53 -4.93
C LYS A 36 2.21 1.33 -4.51
N GLY A 37 3.09 0.75 -3.67
CA GLY A 37 4.40 1.33 -3.31
C GLY A 37 5.43 1.13 -4.42
N GLY A 38 5.32 1.91 -5.49
CA GLY A 38 6.12 1.73 -6.69
C GLY A 38 7.47 2.44 -6.64
N TYR A 39 8.55 1.75 -6.23
CA TYR A 39 9.92 1.95 -6.71
C TYR A 39 10.77 0.65 -6.62
N GLU A 40 10.16 -0.54 -6.70
CA GLU A 40 10.92 -1.81 -6.83
C GLU A 40 11.45 -2.06 -8.25
N THR A 41 11.65 -1.00 -9.05
CA THR A 41 12.62 -1.11 -10.15
C THR A 41 14.00 -0.93 -9.55
N THR A 42 14.52 -2.01 -8.96
CA THR A 42 15.97 -2.19 -8.93
C THR A 42 16.39 -2.20 -10.39
N TYR A 43 16.82 -1.05 -10.92
CA TYR A 43 17.55 -1.00 -12.17
C TYR A 43 18.78 -1.88 -11.97
N LYS A 44 18.68 -3.16 -12.34
CA LYS A 44 19.83 -4.02 -12.51
C LYS A 44 20.55 -3.46 -13.72
N VAL A 45 21.60 -2.68 -13.45
CA VAL A 45 22.61 -2.35 -14.45
C VAL A 45 23.26 -3.68 -14.83
N VAL A 46 22.93 -4.16 -16.03
CA VAL A 46 23.63 -5.26 -16.70
C VAL A 46 24.63 -4.62 -17.67
#